data_AF-A0A2W6EZF0-F1
#
_entry.id   AF-A0A2W6EZF0-F1
#
_cell.length_a   1.000
_cell.length_b   1.000
_cell.length_c   1.000
_cell.angle_alpha   90.00
_cell.angle_beta   90.00
_cell.angle_gamma   90.00
#
_symmetry.space_group_name_H-M   'P 1'
#
loop_
_entity.id
_entity.type
_entity.pdbx_description
1 polymer ?
#
loop_
_entity_poly.entity_id
_entity_poly.type
_entity_poly.pdbx_seq_one_letter_code
_entity_poly.pdbx_strand_id
1 'polypeptide(L)'
;MTTEPVRRRVALTDDGPVLVHGPIEVVLTDGQKVISDRAVTALCTCLRSRRYPICDTSHRRRVRNSTAPGNDSGMDPEGRGC
;
A
#
# COMPACT_ATOMS: atom_id res chain seq x y z
N MET A 1 10.94 -32.81 28.58
CA MET A 1 9.92 -32.18 27.72
C MET A 1 10.56 -30.97 27.08
N THR A 2 10.94 -31.06 25.80
CA THR A 2 11.57 -29.94 25.09
C THR A 2 10.46 -29.01 24.63
N THR A 3 10.35 -27.83 25.24
CA THR A 3 9.40 -26.82 24.78
C THR A 3 9.89 -26.27 23.45
N GLU A 4 9.17 -26.57 22.37
CA GLU A 4 9.45 -25.93 21.09
C GLU A 4 9.13 -24.42 21.18
N PRO A 5 10.00 -23.55 20.64
CA PRO A 5 9.75 -22.12 20.69
C PRO A 5 8.51 -21.77 19.87
N VAL A 6 7.61 -20.98 20.45
CA VAL A 6 6.43 -20.46 19.73
C VAL A 6 6.90 -19.47 18.68
N ARG A 7 6.86 -19.89 17.41
CA ARG A 7 7.23 -19.04 16.26
C ARG A 7 6.05 -18.13 15.91
N ARG A 8 6.30 -16.82 15.86
CA ARG A 8 5.36 -15.86 15.26
C ARG A 8 5.55 -15.86 13.75
N ARG A 9 4.44 -15.93 13.00
CA ARG A 9 4.48 -15.88 11.54
C ARG A 9 4.51 -14.44 11.06
N VAL A 10 5.47 -14.15 10.20
CA VAL A 10 5.59 -12.89 9.47
C VAL A 10 5.64 -13.24 7.98
N ALA A 11 4.81 -12.58 7.17
CA ALA A 11 4.79 -12.76 5.73
C ALA A 11 5.09 -11.44 5.02
N LEU A 12 6.06 -11.49 4.10
CA LEU A 12 6.35 -10.40 3.19
C LEU A 12 5.36 -10.44 2.02
N THR A 13 5.03 -9.27 1.50
CA THR A 13 4.28 -9.12 0.25
C THR A 13 5.14 -8.29 -0.70
N ASP A 14 4.95 -8.44 -2.02
CA ASP A 14 5.84 -7.86 -3.03
C ASP A 14 5.93 -6.32 -2.90
N ASP A 15 4.84 -5.62 -3.23
CA ASP A 15 4.73 -4.15 -3.17
C ASP A 15 3.84 -3.64 -2.02
N GLY A 16 3.64 -4.50 -1.02
CA GLY A 16 2.61 -4.32 -0.02
C GLY A 16 3.13 -4.27 1.43
N PRO A 17 2.21 -4.36 2.40
CA PRO A 17 2.56 -4.38 3.79
C PRO A 17 3.24 -5.70 4.22
N VAL A 18 3.91 -5.66 5.36
CA VAL A 18 4.30 -6.89 6.08
C VAL A 18 3.10 -7.38 6.87
N LEU A 19 2.73 -8.65 6.72
CA LEU A 19 1.65 -9.27 7.48
C LEU A 19 2.22 -9.97 8.72
N VAL A 20 1.80 -9.56 9.91
CA VAL A 20 2.23 -10.16 11.18
C VAL A 20 1.05 -10.87 11.83
N HIS A 21 1.23 -12.16 12.15
CA HIS A 21 0.21 -12.97 12.80
C HIS A 21 0.22 -12.81 14.32
N GLY A 22 -0.97 -12.59 14.87
CA GLY A 22 -1.25 -12.50 16.30
C GLY A 22 -1.46 -11.08 16.80
N PRO A 23 -1.89 -10.92 18.06
CA PRO A 23 -1.83 -9.65 18.74
C PRO A 23 -0.36 -9.20 18.82
N ILE A 24 -0.12 -7.93 18.50
CA ILE A 24 1.22 -7.34 18.48
C ILE A 24 1.26 -5.99 19.17
N GLU A 25 2.42 -5.71 19.75
CA GLU A 25 2.86 -4.37 20.11
C GLU A 25 3.89 -3.92 19.05
N VAL A 26 3.64 -2.77 18.43
CA VAL A 26 4.57 -2.12 17.51
C VAL A 26 5.21 -0.96 18.25
N VAL A 27 6.54 -0.97 18.36
CA VAL A 27 7.33 0.12 18.94
C VAL A 27 7.98 0.91 17.81
N LEU A 28 7.69 2.20 17.74
CA LEU A 28 8.29 3.12 16.78
C LEU A 28 9.64 3.65 17.30
N THR A 29 10.43 4.24 16.41
CA THR A 29 11.75 4.79 16.74
C THR A 29 11.73 5.96 17.71
N ASP A 30 10.59 6.67 17.81
CA ASP A 30 10.34 7.73 18.77
C ASP A 30 9.80 7.21 20.13
N GLY A 31 9.68 5.89 20.28
CA GLY A 31 9.16 5.23 21.47
C GLY A 31 7.63 5.13 21.53
N GLN A 32 6.89 5.67 20.54
CA GLN A 32 5.44 5.47 20.48
C GLN A 32 5.10 3.98 20.33
N LYS A 33 4.04 3.55 21.00
CA LYS A 33 3.54 2.17 20.97
C LYS A 33 2.17 2.11 20.34
N VAL A 34 1.99 1.16 19.43
CA VAL A 34 0.69 0.85 18.81
C VAL A 34 0.37 -0.61 19.06
N ILE A 35 -0.75 -0.85 19.75
CA ILE A 35 -1.24 -2.20 20.04
C ILE A 35 -2.25 -2.59 18.99
N SER A 36 -2.15 -3.82 18.48
CA SER A 36 -3.20 -4.44 17.70
C SER A 36 -3.50 -5.83 18.25
N ASP A 37 -4.77 -6.10 18.49
CA ASP A 37 -5.33 -7.37 18.96
C ASP A 37 -5.78 -8.28 17.81
N ARG A 38 -5.60 -7.84 16.56
CA ARG A 38 -6.05 -8.54 15.36
C ARG A 38 -5.27 -9.83 15.17
N ALA A 39 -5.95 -10.86 14.64
CA ALA A 39 -5.30 -12.11 14.26
C ALA A 39 -4.19 -11.93 13.21
N VAL A 40 -4.34 -10.93 12.32
CA VAL A 40 -3.30 -10.50 11.37
C VAL A 40 -3.30 -8.98 11.29
N THR A 41 -2.12 -8.38 11.45
CA THR A 41 -1.90 -6.94 11.31
C THR A 41 -1.01 -6.66 10.11
N ALA A 42 -1.44 -5.75 9.25
CA ALA A 42 -0.67 -5.28 8.10
C ALA A 42 0.16 -4.05 8.49
N LEU A 43 1.49 -4.19 8.55
CA LEU A 43 2.42 -3.10 8.84
C LEU A 43 2.86 -2.39 7.57
N CYS A 44 2.86 -1.07 7.62
CA CYS A 44 3.23 -0.22 6.50
C CYS A 44 4.75 -0.22 6.31
N THR A 45 5.18 -0.54 5.10
CA THR A 45 6.57 -0.43 4.64
C THR A 45 6.81 0.78 3.73
N CYS A 46 5.75 1.34 3.16
CA CYS A 46 5.83 2.42 2.17
C CYS A 46 5.83 3.84 2.74
N LEU A 47 5.64 3.99 4.05
CA LEU A 47 5.53 5.28 4.79
C LEU A 47 4.44 6.25 4.32
N ARG A 48 3.55 5.84 3.40
CA ARG A 48 2.44 6.66 2.89
C ARG A 48 1.15 6.57 3.72
N SER A 49 1.11 5.69 4.72
CA SER A 49 -0.10 5.47 5.50
C SER A 49 -0.44 6.69 6.36
N ARG A 50 -1.70 7.10 6.34
CA ARG A 50 -2.23 8.12 7.27
C ARG A 50 -2.45 7.58 8.69
N ARG A 51 -2.32 6.26 8.85
CA ARG A 51 -2.45 5.53 10.12
C ARG A 51 -1.18 4.77 10.45
N TYR A 52 -0.02 5.31 10.05
CA TYR A 52 1.28 4.73 10.35
C TYR A 52 1.37 4.38 11.85
N PRO A 53 1.83 3.16 12.23
CA PRO A 53 2.53 2.15 11.43
C PRO A 53 1.63 1.14 10.69
N ILE A 54 0.30 1.26 10.81
CA ILE A 54 -0.64 0.31 10.19
C ILE A 54 -0.86 0.66 8.71
N CYS A 55 -0.91 -0.33 7.84
CA CYS A 55 -1.21 -0.13 6.43
C CYS A 55 -2.68 0.24 6.20
N ASP A 56 -2.92 1.32 5.45
CA ASP A 56 -4.25 1.80 5.07
C ASP A 56 -4.50 1.72 3.56
N THR A 57 -3.76 0.84 2.87
CA THR A 57 -3.75 0.68 1.40
C THR A 57 -3.14 1.83 0.59
N SER A 58 -2.58 2.86 1.23
CA SER A 58 -1.87 3.95 0.53
C SER A 58 -0.62 3.51 -0.25
N HIS A 59 -0.18 2.25 -0.10
CA HIS A 59 0.87 1.69 -0.92
C HIS A 59 0.45 1.54 -2.40
N ARG A 60 -0.85 1.38 -2.68
CA ARG A 60 -1.35 1.20 -4.06
C ARG A 60 -1.10 2.46 -4.90
N ARG A 61 -0.51 2.29 -6.08
CA ARG A 61 -0.30 3.37 -7.05
C ARG A 61 -1.67 3.90 -7.49
N ARG A 62 -1.92 5.20 -7.31
CA ARG A 62 -3.09 5.86 -7.91
C ARG A 62 -2.82 6.00 -9.41
N VAL A 63 -3.39 5.13 -10.23
CA VAL A 63 -3.44 5.36 -11.68
C VAL A 63 -4.43 6.50 -11.90
N ARG A 64 -3.91 7.72 -12.13
CA ARG A 64 -4.72 8.76 -12.75
C ARG A 64 -4.82 8.36 -14.23
N ASN A 65 -6.01 8.00 -14.69
CA ASN A 65 -6.27 7.92 -16.13
C ASN A 65 -6.14 9.34 -16.69
N SER A 66 -4.94 9.69 -17.16
CA SER A 66 -4.73 10.85 -17.99
C SER A 66 -5.21 10.52 -19.40
N THR A 67 -6.53 10.43 -19.57
CA THR A 67 -7.17 10.52 -20.89
C THR A 67 -8.05 11.77 -20.86
N ALA A 68 -7.41 12.93 -20.92
CA ALA A 68 -8.02 14.05 -21.62
C ALA A 68 -7.73 13.82 -23.11
N PRO A 69 -8.71 13.75 -24.00
CA PRO A 69 -8.44 13.78 -25.43
C PRO A 69 -7.87 15.17 -25.73
N GLY A 70 -6.59 15.22 -26.12
CA GLY A 70 -6.05 16.39 -26.79
C GLY A 70 -6.85 16.59 -28.08
N ASN A 71 -7.42 17.78 -28.21
CA ASN A 71 -8.01 18.29 -29.44
C ASN A 71 -6.93 18.37 -30.53
N ASP A 72 -6.80 17.34 -31.33
CA ASP A 72 -6.20 17.47 -32.65
C ASP A 72 -7.22 18.20 -33.53
N SER A 73 -7.05 19.53 -33.63
CA SER A 73 -7.59 20.28 -34.76
C SER A 73 -6.58 20.14 -35.89
N GLY A 74 -6.57 18.97 -36.53
CA GLY A 74 -6.00 18.79 -37.86
C GLY A 74 -6.79 19.64 -38.85
N MET A 75 -6.17 20.70 -39.35
CA MET A 75 -6.65 21.47 -40.48
C MET A 75 -6.31 20.67 -41.75
N ASP A 76 -7.33 20.11 -42.43
CA ASP A 76 -7.19 19.55 -43.78
C ASP A 76 -6.87 20.68 -44.78
N PRO A 77 -5.78 20.61 -45.59
CA PRO A 77 -5.48 21.64 -46.57
C PRO A 77 -6.19 21.45 -47.93
N GLU A 78 -7.00 20.41 -48.14
CA GLU A 78 -7.59 20.11 -49.46
C GLU A 78 -9.12 20.10 -49.43
N GLY A 79 -9.69 21.30 -49.50
CA GLY A 79 -11.11 21.52 -49.74
C GLY A 79 -11.55 21.03 -51.12
N ARG A 80 -12.08 19.80 -51.20
CA ARG A 80 -12.91 19.34 -52.32
C ARG A 80 -14.15 18.63 -51.78
N GLY A 81 -15.25 19.38 -51.72
CA GLY A 81 -16.58 18.84 -51.48
C GLY A 81 -17.19 18.21 -52.74
N CYS A 82 -18.15 17.32 -52.53
CA CYS A 82 -19.20 17.01 -53.50
C CYS A 82 -20.39 17.96 -53.27
#